data_AF-A0A643JUR5-F1
#
_entry.id   AF-A0A643JUR5-F1
#
_cell.length_a   1.000
_cell.length_b   1.000
_cell.length_c   1.000
_cell.angle_alpha   90.00
_cell.angle_beta   90.00
_cell.angle_gamma   90.00
#
_symmetry.space_group_name_H-M   'P 1'
#
loop_
_entity.id
_entity.type
_entity.pdbx_description
1 polymer ?
#
loop_
_entity_poly.entity_id
_entity_poly.type
_entity_poly.pdbx_seq_one_letter_code
_entity_poly.pdbx_strand_id
1 'polypeptide(L)'
;MTQNRAQRGEELLDLLVHRSRFVEALAERPRDKRTLAEDLDTSRSTVDRVLRDLQRVGFVRKQQGDYELTVVGRCALESFERYERAIHGVSNAQDLLRMLPRDAPLDPALFAGARVFTSSPDIPDGVIQELFTSVEEGERLYGIAPVAITGQLEPFYDAATAGGTEVEMIVANELLRKLLDAPRSRAVMVEQLQKDAVNIYRAEIPFGFGLWAVDDEAGIVVYTDTGVGGLALNDDPEAISWVTDCFASLQDDAELVTLSSIGEQRSDDTE
;
A
#
# COMPACT_ATOMS: atom_id res chain seq x y z
N MET A 1 4.38 -26.52 25.78
CA MET A 1 4.50 -25.05 25.97
C MET A 1 3.80 -24.26 24.85
N THR A 2 3.85 -24.72 23.58
CA THR A 2 3.22 -24.07 22.42
C THR A 2 1.69 -23.96 22.51
N GLN A 3 1.01 -25.00 22.99
CA GLN A 3 -0.46 -25.03 23.09
C GLN A 3 -1.03 -24.03 24.11
N ASN A 4 -0.30 -23.78 25.20
CA ASN A 4 -0.68 -22.79 26.22
C ASN A 4 -0.47 -21.34 25.71
N ARG A 5 0.51 -21.12 24.83
CA ARG A 5 0.74 -19.81 24.18
C ARG A 5 -0.34 -19.49 23.13
N ALA A 6 -0.74 -20.46 22.31
CA ALA A 6 -1.81 -20.28 21.33
C ALA A 6 -3.14 -19.97 22.02
N GLN A 7 -3.49 -20.74 23.05
CA GLN A 7 -4.71 -20.52 23.84
C GLN A 7 -4.73 -19.17 24.57
N ARG A 8 -3.56 -18.71 25.03
CA ARG A 8 -3.43 -17.38 25.61
C ARG A 8 -3.61 -16.27 24.56
N GLY A 9 -3.09 -16.45 23.35
CA GLY A 9 -3.29 -15.49 22.25
C GLY A 9 -4.76 -15.35 21.85
N GLU A 10 -5.48 -16.47 21.72
CA GLU A 10 -6.92 -16.49 21.40
C GLU A 10 -7.75 -15.75 22.46
N GLU A 11 -7.45 -15.95 23.74
CA GLU A 11 -8.14 -15.25 24.83
C GLU A 11 -7.91 -13.74 24.82
N LEU A 12 -6.68 -13.30 24.51
CA LEU A 12 -6.38 -11.87 24.38
C LEU A 12 -7.13 -11.24 23.20
N LEU A 13 -7.14 -11.93 22.06
CA LEU A 13 -7.84 -11.48 20.86
C LEU A 13 -9.35 -11.41 21.09
N ASP A 14 -9.95 -12.42 21.72
CA ASP A 14 -11.39 -12.42 22.03
C ASP A 14 -11.79 -11.20 22.89
N LEU A 15 -10.95 -10.84 23.86
CA LEU A 15 -11.17 -9.64 24.66
C LEU A 15 -11.08 -8.37 23.83
N LEU A 16 -10.10 -8.26 22.93
CA LEU A 16 -9.96 -7.08 22.07
C LEU A 16 -11.13 -6.95 21.11
N VAL A 17 -11.50 -8.04 20.41
CA VAL A 17 -12.64 -8.08 19.48
C VAL A 17 -13.95 -7.65 20.14
N HIS A 18 -14.22 -8.12 21.36
CA HIS A 18 -15.51 -7.85 22.01
C HIS A 18 -15.51 -6.62 22.92
N ARG A 19 -14.33 -6.10 23.31
CA ARG A 19 -14.16 -5.07 24.35
C ARG A 19 -13.23 -3.93 23.92
N SER A 20 -12.90 -3.79 22.64
CA SER A 20 -11.98 -2.76 22.12
C SER A 20 -12.34 -1.37 22.66
N ARG A 21 -13.63 -0.98 22.62
CA ARG A 21 -14.16 0.29 23.13
C ARG A 21 -13.75 0.62 24.58
N PHE A 22 -13.58 -0.38 25.44
CA PHE A 22 -13.10 -0.16 26.81
C PHE A 22 -11.59 0.06 26.86
N VAL A 23 -10.84 -0.65 26.01
CA VAL A 23 -9.39 -0.55 25.91
C VAL A 23 -9.03 0.80 25.25
N GLU A 24 -9.68 1.17 24.15
CA GLU A 24 -9.59 2.47 23.47
C GLU A 24 -9.88 3.64 24.44
N ALA A 25 -10.99 3.59 25.17
CA ALA A 25 -11.33 4.62 26.15
C ALA A 25 -10.25 4.81 27.22
N LEU A 26 -9.63 3.71 27.67
CA LEU A 26 -8.54 3.74 28.65
C LEU A 26 -7.17 4.08 28.03
N ALA A 27 -7.03 3.97 26.71
CA ALA A 27 -5.85 4.42 25.97
C ALA A 27 -5.83 5.95 25.87
N GLU A 28 -6.99 6.59 25.67
CA GLU A 28 -7.10 8.05 25.65
C GLU A 28 -6.72 8.68 27.00
N ARG A 29 -7.24 8.12 28.11
CA ARG A 29 -6.93 8.57 29.47
C ARG A 29 -7.43 7.58 30.53
N PRO A 30 -6.86 7.60 31.75
CA PRO A 30 -7.43 6.88 32.90
C PRO A 30 -8.88 7.31 33.18
N ARG A 31 -9.72 6.34 33.61
CA ARG A 31 -11.14 6.57 33.92
C ARG A 31 -11.60 5.72 35.11
N ASP A 32 -12.50 6.25 35.92
CA ASP A 32 -13.23 5.48 36.92
C ASP A 32 -14.36 4.65 36.28
N LYS A 33 -14.98 3.76 37.07
CA LYS A 33 -16.07 2.89 36.59
C LYS A 33 -17.33 3.66 36.17
N ARG A 34 -17.61 4.78 36.84
CA ARG A 34 -18.80 5.60 36.59
C ARG A 34 -18.62 6.34 35.27
N THR A 35 -17.47 6.97 35.06
CA THR A 35 -17.10 7.62 33.80
C THR A 35 -17.06 6.62 32.65
N LEU A 36 -16.52 5.40 32.83
CA LEU A 36 -16.60 4.36 31.78
C LEU A 36 -18.04 3.96 31.44
N ALA A 37 -18.91 3.85 32.44
CA ALA A 37 -20.33 3.53 32.21
C ALA A 37 -21.06 4.66 31.45
N GLU A 38 -20.76 5.91 31.80
CA GLU A 38 -21.30 7.11 31.17
C GLU A 38 -20.79 7.27 29.73
N ASP A 39 -19.47 7.23 29.52
CA ASP A 39 -18.83 7.43 28.21
C ASP A 39 -19.18 6.34 27.18
N LEU A 40 -19.35 5.09 27.64
CA LEU A 40 -19.63 3.93 26.77
C LEU A 40 -21.11 3.54 26.72
N ASP A 41 -21.99 4.32 27.36
CA ASP A 41 -23.44 4.06 27.48
C ASP A 41 -23.74 2.60 27.87
N THR A 42 -23.18 2.17 29.00
CA THR A 42 -23.29 0.77 29.44
C THR A 42 -23.51 0.63 30.93
N SER A 43 -24.02 -0.53 31.35
CA SER A 43 -24.33 -0.78 32.76
C SER A 43 -23.07 -0.92 33.61
N ARG A 44 -23.15 -0.51 34.89
CA ARG A 44 -22.05 -0.72 35.85
C ARG A 44 -21.65 -2.19 35.99
N SER A 45 -22.60 -3.13 35.91
CA SER A 45 -22.28 -4.57 35.98
C SER A 45 -21.50 -5.04 34.75
N THR A 46 -21.75 -4.45 33.58
CA THR A 46 -20.91 -4.65 32.39
C THR A 46 -19.50 -4.13 32.63
N VAL A 47 -19.34 -2.87 33.07
CA VAL A 47 -18.02 -2.27 33.36
C VAL A 47 -17.24 -3.14 34.36
N ASP A 48 -17.89 -3.59 35.43
CA ASP A 48 -17.27 -4.45 36.45
C ASP A 48 -16.80 -5.79 35.91
N ARG A 49 -17.55 -6.41 35.00
CA ARG A 49 -17.14 -7.65 34.36
C ARG A 49 -15.95 -7.42 33.42
N VAL A 50 -16.05 -6.43 32.54
CA VAL A 50 -15.01 -6.14 31.54
C VAL A 50 -13.69 -5.75 32.21
N LEU A 51 -13.70 -4.87 33.20
CA LEU A 51 -12.48 -4.48 33.91
C LEU A 51 -11.84 -5.67 34.63
N ARG A 52 -12.64 -6.57 35.23
CA ARG A 52 -12.10 -7.80 35.84
C ARG A 52 -11.40 -8.67 34.80
N ASP A 53 -11.99 -8.84 33.62
CA ASP A 53 -11.42 -9.65 32.55
C ASP A 53 -10.11 -9.02 32.01
N LEU A 54 -10.11 -7.70 31.76
CA LEU A 54 -8.94 -6.95 31.30
C LEU A 54 -7.81 -6.92 32.34
N GLN A 55 -8.13 -6.82 33.63
CA GLN A 55 -7.15 -6.89 34.71
C GLN A 55 -6.56 -8.30 34.85
N ARG A 56 -7.38 -9.34 34.68
CA ARG A 56 -6.94 -10.74 34.75
C ARG A 56 -5.88 -11.05 33.70
N VAL A 57 -6.00 -10.49 32.50
CA VAL A 57 -5.01 -10.64 31.42
C VAL A 57 -3.89 -9.59 31.46
N GLY A 58 -3.96 -8.64 32.40
CA GLY A 58 -2.93 -7.62 32.64
C GLY A 58 -2.98 -6.42 31.69
N PHE A 59 -4.04 -6.25 30.90
CA PHE A 59 -4.20 -5.09 30.01
C PHE A 59 -4.48 -3.81 30.79
N VAL A 60 -5.22 -3.94 31.88
CA VAL A 60 -5.64 -2.82 32.72
C VAL A 60 -5.12 -3.01 34.13
N ARG A 61 -4.79 -1.89 34.79
CA ARG A 61 -4.56 -1.85 36.24
C ARG A 61 -5.40 -0.75 36.89
N LYS A 62 -5.66 -0.91 38.19
CA LYS A 62 -6.32 0.11 38.99
C LYS A 62 -5.26 0.95 39.69
N GLN A 63 -5.34 2.27 39.55
CA GLN A 63 -4.45 3.23 40.20
C GLN A 63 -5.27 4.40 40.77
N GLN A 64 -5.14 4.65 42.08
CA GLN A 64 -5.77 5.79 42.78
C GLN A 64 -7.31 5.92 42.62
N GLY A 65 -8.01 4.85 42.27
CA GLY A 65 -9.46 4.85 42.08
C GLY A 65 -9.87 4.64 40.62
N ASP A 66 -8.99 5.05 39.71
CA ASP A 66 -9.17 4.96 38.27
C ASP A 66 -8.55 3.68 37.71
N TYR A 67 -8.93 3.37 36.47
CA TYR A 67 -8.38 2.30 35.67
C TYR A 67 -7.58 2.91 34.52
N GLU A 68 -6.45 2.30 34.18
CA GLU A 68 -5.58 2.73 33.09
C GLU A 68 -4.98 1.53 32.36
N LEU A 69 -4.60 1.72 31.09
CA LEU A 69 -3.87 0.70 30.34
C LEU A 69 -2.44 0.53 30.87
N THR A 70 -2.05 -0.72 31.02
CA THR A 70 -0.64 -1.09 31.19
C THR A 70 0.09 -0.98 29.86
N VAL A 71 1.43 -1.14 29.88
CA VAL A 71 2.23 -1.28 28.64
C VAL A 71 1.72 -2.47 27.82
N VAL A 72 1.38 -3.59 28.47
CA VAL A 72 0.85 -4.78 27.79
C VAL A 72 -0.47 -4.47 27.10
N GLY A 73 -1.38 -3.74 27.77
CA GLY A 73 -2.65 -3.32 27.18
C GLY A 73 -2.48 -2.39 25.99
N ARG A 74 -1.53 -1.44 26.04
CA ARG A 74 -1.23 -0.55 24.91
C ARG A 74 -0.66 -1.29 23.70
N CYS A 75 0.36 -2.13 23.90
CA CYS A 75 0.93 -2.91 22.80
C CYS A 75 -0.10 -3.87 22.19
N ALA A 76 -0.99 -4.44 23.01
CA ALA A 76 -2.05 -5.31 22.53
C ALA A 76 -3.11 -4.55 21.72
N LEU A 77 -3.50 -3.34 22.16
CA LEU A 77 -4.40 -2.47 21.41
C LEU A 77 -3.80 -2.09 20.06
N GLU A 78 -2.56 -1.60 20.03
CA GLU A 78 -1.87 -1.21 18.78
C GLU A 78 -1.75 -2.39 17.80
N SER A 79 -1.44 -3.59 18.31
CA SER A 79 -1.39 -4.80 17.49
C SER A 79 -2.77 -5.17 16.93
N PHE A 80 -3.83 -4.96 17.72
CA PHE A 80 -5.20 -5.23 17.31
C PHE A 80 -5.70 -4.24 16.27
N GLU A 81 -5.43 -2.95 16.45
CA GLU A 81 -5.77 -1.90 15.48
C GLU A 81 -5.07 -2.15 14.14
N ARG A 82 -3.80 -2.58 14.16
CA ARG A 82 -3.08 -3.00 12.94
C ARG A 82 -3.74 -4.20 12.28
N TYR A 83 -4.12 -5.21 13.07
CA TYR A 83 -4.84 -6.38 12.57
C TYR A 83 -6.18 -5.99 11.92
N GLU A 84 -6.98 -5.15 12.59
CA GLU A 84 -8.26 -4.68 12.06
C GLU A 84 -8.07 -3.90 10.76
N ARG A 85 -7.12 -2.94 10.72
CA ARG A 85 -6.81 -2.18 9.50
C ARG A 85 -6.43 -3.09 8.35
N ALA A 86 -5.58 -4.10 8.58
CA ALA A 86 -5.19 -5.05 7.53
C ALA A 86 -6.37 -5.87 7.01
N ILE A 87 -7.20 -6.43 7.89
CA ILE A 87 -8.37 -7.23 7.48
C ILE A 87 -9.42 -6.38 6.77
N HIS A 88 -9.70 -5.18 7.27
CA HIS A 88 -10.59 -4.23 6.60
C HIS A 88 -10.05 -3.81 5.24
N GLY A 89 -8.75 -3.54 5.16
CA GLY A 89 -8.05 -3.23 3.91
C GLY A 89 -8.22 -4.31 2.85
N VAL A 90 -7.92 -5.56 3.20
CA VAL A 90 -8.11 -6.71 2.31
C VAL A 90 -9.59 -6.88 1.91
N SER A 91 -10.52 -6.66 2.84
CA SER A 91 -11.95 -6.73 2.54
C SER A 91 -12.40 -5.63 1.58
N ASN A 92 -11.87 -4.41 1.72
CA ASN A 92 -12.19 -3.28 0.84
C ASN A 92 -11.56 -3.44 -0.55
N ALA A 93 -10.36 -4.01 -0.62
CA ALA A 93 -9.63 -4.29 -1.87
C ALA A 93 -10.05 -5.60 -2.55
N GLN A 94 -11.12 -6.25 -2.09
CA GLN A 94 -11.48 -7.61 -2.52
C GLN A 94 -11.62 -7.76 -4.04
N ASP A 95 -12.26 -6.81 -4.72
CA ASP A 95 -12.46 -6.88 -6.17
C ASP A 95 -11.17 -6.67 -6.94
N LEU A 96 -10.30 -5.78 -6.47
CA LEU A 96 -8.96 -5.58 -7.03
C LEU A 96 -8.10 -6.84 -6.87
N LEU A 97 -8.09 -7.42 -5.67
CA LEU A 97 -7.32 -8.62 -5.34
C LEU A 97 -7.77 -9.86 -6.16
N ARG A 98 -9.06 -9.94 -6.52
CA ARG A 98 -9.59 -11.02 -7.37
C ARG A 98 -9.05 -11.01 -8.80
N MET A 99 -8.55 -9.86 -9.28
CA MET A 99 -7.98 -9.73 -10.62
C MET A 99 -6.52 -10.21 -10.69
N LEU A 100 -5.87 -10.37 -9.53
CA LEU A 100 -4.46 -10.75 -9.45
C LEU A 100 -4.25 -12.27 -9.51
N PRO A 101 -3.08 -12.72 -10.00
CA PRO A 101 -2.66 -14.12 -9.89
C PRO A 101 -2.64 -14.60 -8.43
N ARG A 102 -2.87 -15.90 -8.22
CA ARG A 102 -2.92 -16.53 -6.89
C ARG A 102 -1.66 -16.34 -6.04
N ASP A 103 -0.53 -16.13 -6.69
CA ASP A 103 0.83 -16.07 -6.16
C ASP A 103 1.44 -14.66 -6.33
N ALA A 104 0.60 -13.65 -6.56
CA ALA A 104 1.02 -12.25 -6.57
C ALA A 104 1.76 -11.91 -5.26
N PRO A 105 3.02 -11.41 -5.33
CA PRO A 105 3.83 -11.14 -4.15
C PRO A 105 3.43 -9.80 -3.51
N LEU A 106 2.25 -9.74 -2.90
CA LEU A 106 1.72 -8.55 -2.24
C LEU A 106 1.99 -8.56 -0.74
N ASP A 107 2.24 -7.39 -0.17
CA ASP A 107 2.16 -7.17 1.28
C ASP A 107 0.77 -6.63 1.66
N PRO A 108 0.05 -7.26 2.61
CA PRO A 108 -1.22 -6.74 3.11
C PRO A 108 -1.16 -5.32 3.67
N ALA A 109 0.01 -4.83 4.10
CA ALA A 109 0.22 -3.46 4.56
C ALA A 109 -0.20 -2.43 3.51
N LEU A 110 0.00 -2.73 2.22
CA LEU A 110 -0.43 -1.87 1.12
C LEU A 110 -1.93 -1.57 1.15
N PHE A 111 -2.76 -2.51 1.60
CA PHE A 111 -4.22 -2.35 1.60
C PHE A 111 -4.76 -1.82 2.93
N ALA A 112 -3.97 -1.84 4.00
CA ALA A 112 -4.38 -1.41 5.32
C ALA A 112 -4.61 0.11 5.36
N GLY A 113 -5.88 0.54 5.27
CA GLY A 113 -6.24 1.96 5.18
C GLY A 113 -6.28 2.53 3.76
N ALA A 114 -6.05 1.70 2.74
CA ALA A 114 -5.96 2.16 1.37
C ALA A 114 -7.28 2.69 0.80
N ARG A 115 -7.18 3.72 -0.05
CA ARG A 115 -8.25 4.17 -0.95
C ARG A 115 -8.24 3.29 -2.19
N VAL A 116 -9.33 2.55 -2.42
CA VAL A 116 -9.44 1.58 -3.52
C VAL A 116 -10.38 2.11 -4.59
N PHE A 117 -9.92 2.12 -5.83
CA PHE A 117 -10.65 2.57 -7.01
C PHE A 117 -10.74 1.41 -7.99
N THR A 118 -11.96 1.06 -8.40
CA THR A 118 -12.19 -0.02 -9.37
C THR A 118 -12.86 0.55 -10.61
N SER A 119 -12.42 0.10 -11.78
CA SER A 119 -12.99 0.56 -13.04
C SER A 119 -14.41 0.03 -13.16
N SER A 120 -15.36 0.91 -13.42
CA SER A 120 -16.74 0.53 -13.74
C SER A 120 -17.00 0.76 -15.23
N PRO A 121 -17.95 0.03 -15.85
CA PRO A 121 -18.35 0.29 -17.23
C PRO A 121 -18.80 1.74 -17.49
N ASP A 122 -19.24 2.44 -16.45
CA ASP A 122 -19.73 3.83 -16.55
C ASP A 122 -18.59 4.86 -16.49
N ILE A 123 -17.44 4.52 -15.88
CA ILE A 123 -16.26 5.39 -15.79
C ILE A 123 -14.96 4.59 -15.99
N PRO A 124 -14.66 4.09 -17.21
CA PRO A 124 -13.46 3.29 -17.46
C PRO A 124 -12.16 4.09 -17.26
N ASP A 125 -12.17 5.38 -17.61
CA ASP A 125 -10.99 6.25 -17.59
C ASP A 125 -10.85 7.06 -16.29
N GLY A 126 -11.76 6.90 -15.32
CA GLY A 126 -11.70 7.68 -14.07
C GLY A 126 -10.63 7.19 -13.12
N VAL A 127 -10.39 5.87 -13.10
CA VAL A 127 -9.43 5.25 -12.18
C VAL A 127 -8.00 5.70 -12.48
N ILE A 128 -7.63 5.84 -13.75
CA ILE A 128 -6.26 6.28 -14.09
C ILE A 128 -5.99 7.73 -13.70
N GLN A 129 -7.02 8.58 -13.57
CA GLN A 129 -6.82 9.95 -13.11
C GLN A 129 -6.31 9.99 -11.68
N GLU A 130 -6.73 9.05 -10.82
CA GLU A 130 -6.21 8.96 -9.44
C GLU A 130 -4.70 8.63 -9.42
N LEU A 131 -4.22 7.85 -10.40
CA LEU A 131 -2.79 7.63 -10.59
C LEU A 131 -2.09 8.93 -10.99
N PHE A 132 -2.63 9.67 -11.98
CA PHE A 132 -2.03 10.92 -12.43
C PHE A 132 -1.99 11.99 -11.35
N THR A 133 -3.06 12.13 -10.58
CA THR A 133 -3.10 13.03 -9.41
C THR A 133 -2.05 12.64 -8.38
N SER A 134 -1.92 11.33 -8.08
CA SER A 134 -0.91 10.84 -7.15
C SER A 134 0.51 11.22 -7.60
N VAL A 135 0.88 10.97 -8.86
CA VAL A 135 2.25 11.21 -9.34
C VAL A 135 2.57 12.67 -9.67
N GLU A 136 1.56 13.54 -9.79
CA GLU A 136 1.73 14.98 -9.99
C GLU A 136 2.16 15.69 -8.69
N GLU A 137 1.76 15.15 -7.54
CA GLU A 137 2.02 15.71 -6.21
C GLU A 137 3.25 15.06 -5.58
N GLY A 138 4.46 15.46 -5.98
CA GLY A 138 5.67 15.03 -5.26
C GLY A 138 7.01 15.53 -5.77
N GLU A 139 8.04 15.34 -4.95
CA GLU A 139 9.44 15.63 -5.25
C GLU A 139 10.15 14.42 -5.87
N ARG A 140 9.79 13.19 -5.47
CA ARG A 140 10.42 11.96 -5.94
C ARG A 140 9.43 10.85 -6.21
N LEU A 141 9.49 10.29 -7.42
CA LEU A 141 8.66 9.18 -7.88
C LEU A 141 9.53 7.94 -8.15
N TYR A 142 9.21 6.84 -7.49
CA TYR A 142 9.71 5.50 -7.85
C TYR A 142 8.57 4.70 -8.47
N GLY A 143 8.76 4.15 -9.66
CA GLY A 143 7.73 3.37 -10.36
C GLY A 143 8.25 2.06 -10.91
N ILE A 144 7.40 1.02 -10.87
CA ILE A 144 7.66 -0.31 -11.42
C ILE A 144 6.55 -0.62 -12.42
N ALA A 145 6.90 -0.75 -13.70
CA ALA A 145 5.96 -0.91 -14.80
C ALA A 145 6.22 -2.21 -15.59
N PRO A 146 5.49 -3.30 -15.31
CA PRO A 146 5.58 -4.52 -16.11
C PRO A 146 4.85 -4.41 -17.46
N VAL A 147 3.83 -3.55 -17.54
CA VAL A 147 3.07 -3.30 -18.77
C VAL A 147 2.75 -1.80 -18.90
N ALA A 148 2.64 -1.31 -20.13
CA ALA A 148 2.16 0.05 -20.39
C ALA A 148 0.66 0.06 -20.59
N ILE A 149 0.03 1.14 -20.11
CA ILE A 149 -1.34 1.46 -20.44
C ILE A 149 -1.34 2.19 -21.78
N THR A 150 -2.06 1.64 -22.75
CA THR A 150 -2.05 2.14 -24.14
C THR A 150 -2.52 3.58 -24.19
N GLY A 151 -1.71 4.45 -24.81
CA GLY A 151 -2.02 5.88 -24.97
C GLY A 151 -1.73 6.76 -23.75
N GLN A 152 -1.26 6.18 -22.64
CA GLN A 152 -1.10 6.88 -21.37
C GLN A 152 0.36 7.18 -21.00
N LEU A 153 1.31 6.77 -21.84
CA LEU A 153 2.75 7.00 -21.60
C LEU A 153 3.10 8.49 -21.54
N GLU A 154 2.64 9.27 -22.51
CA GLU A 154 2.87 10.72 -22.58
C GLU A 154 2.14 11.45 -21.43
N PRO A 155 0.83 11.24 -21.18
CA PRO A 155 0.14 11.80 -20.01
C PRO A 155 0.81 11.46 -18.67
N PHE A 156 1.31 10.23 -18.50
CA PHE A 156 1.99 9.82 -17.29
C PHE A 156 3.25 10.66 -17.02
N TYR A 157 4.12 10.81 -18.02
CA TYR A 157 5.34 11.60 -17.86
C TYR A 157 5.06 13.10 -17.76
N ASP A 158 4.01 13.59 -18.41
CA ASP A 158 3.58 14.98 -18.26
C ASP A 158 3.16 15.26 -16.81
N ALA A 159 2.31 14.40 -16.23
CA ALA A 159 1.91 14.51 -14.83
C ALA A 159 3.10 14.34 -13.87
N ALA A 160 3.87 13.27 -14.05
CA ALA A 160 5.01 12.92 -13.19
C ALA A 160 6.17 13.92 -13.27
N THR A 161 6.22 14.83 -14.25
CA THR A 161 7.28 15.84 -14.35
C THR A 161 6.77 17.28 -14.24
N ALA A 162 5.46 17.48 -14.03
CA ALA A 162 4.83 18.81 -13.97
C ALA A 162 5.44 19.70 -12.88
N GLY A 163 5.84 19.12 -11.74
CA GLY A 163 6.44 19.81 -10.59
C GLY A 163 7.97 19.85 -10.56
N GLY A 164 8.66 19.28 -11.56
CA GLY A 164 10.12 19.07 -11.51
C GLY A 164 10.54 17.87 -10.65
N THR A 165 9.61 16.97 -10.36
CA THR A 165 9.79 15.69 -9.67
C THR A 165 10.91 14.86 -10.30
N GLU A 166 11.77 14.27 -9.47
CA GLU A 166 12.75 13.28 -9.88
C GLU A 166 12.04 11.94 -10.09
N VAL A 167 12.10 11.39 -11.30
CA VAL A 167 11.40 10.17 -11.70
C VAL A 167 12.39 9.03 -11.91
N GLU A 168 12.23 7.95 -11.16
CA GLU A 168 12.95 6.69 -11.35
C GLU A 168 11.97 5.57 -11.71
N MET A 169 12.10 5.01 -12.91
CA MET A 169 11.21 3.96 -13.42
C MET A 169 11.96 2.68 -13.70
N ILE A 170 11.48 1.54 -13.19
CA ILE A 170 11.88 0.21 -13.65
C ILE A 170 10.81 -0.30 -14.61
N VAL A 171 11.19 -0.54 -15.86
CA VAL A 171 10.31 -1.09 -16.89
C VAL A 171 10.69 -2.53 -17.22
N ALA A 172 9.70 -3.39 -17.47
CA ALA A 172 9.99 -4.75 -17.91
C ALA A 172 10.73 -4.76 -19.25
N ASN A 173 11.67 -5.70 -19.44
CA ASN A 173 12.43 -5.87 -20.69
C ASN A 173 11.51 -5.95 -21.93
N GLU A 174 10.48 -6.80 -21.87
CA GLU A 174 9.51 -6.95 -22.96
C GLU A 174 8.67 -5.69 -23.19
N LEU A 175 8.39 -4.93 -22.12
CA LEU A 175 7.68 -3.67 -22.25
C LEU A 175 8.54 -2.64 -22.98
N LEU A 176 9.78 -2.45 -22.54
CA LEU A 176 10.71 -1.51 -23.16
C LEU A 176 10.87 -1.79 -24.65
N ARG A 177 11.07 -3.06 -25.03
CA ARG A 177 11.17 -3.45 -26.45
C ARG A 177 9.95 -3.01 -27.26
N LYS A 178 8.75 -3.30 -26.78
CA LYS A 178 7.49 -2.88 -27.43
C LYS A 178 7.35 -1.36 -27.54
N LEU A 179 7.78 -0.62 -26.52
CA LEU A 179 7.76 0.86 -26.54
C LEU A 179 8.74 1.41 -27.59
N LEU A 180 9.90 0.79 -27.76
CA LEU A 180 10.91 1.21 -28.74
C LEU A 180 10.57 0.81 -30.19
N ASP A 181 9.79 -0.26 -30.38
CA ASP A 181 9.28 -0.71 -31.68
C ASP A 181 8.15 0.20 -32.22
N ALA A 182 7.39 0.84 -31.34
CA ALA A 182 6.30 1.73 -31.71
C ALA A 182 6.79 3.19 -31.88
N PRO A 183 6.67 3.82 -33.07
CA PRO A 183 7.26 5.14 -33.33
C PRO A 183 6.84 6.25 -32.37
N ARG A 184 5.56 6.29 -31.96
CA ARG A 184 5.04 7.30 -31.02
C ARG A 184 5.62 7.09 -29.62
N SER A 185 5.57 5.87 -29.10
CA SER A 185 6.11 5.53 -27.79
C SER A 185 7.63 5.72 -27.73
N ARG A 186 8.35 5.37 -28.81
CA ARG A 186 9.78 5.61 -28.94
C ARG A 186 10.12 7.10 -28.84
N ALA A 187 9.36 7.97 -29.50
CA ALA A 187 9.59 9.41 -29.41
C ALA A 187 9.49 9.93 -27.97
N VAL A 188 8.44 9.49 -27.24
CA VAL A 188 8.26 9.84 -25.82
C VAL A 188 9.43 9.32 -24.98
N MET A 189 9.83 8.05 -25.15
CA MET A 189 10.97 7.47 -24.42
C MET A 189 12.28 8.25 -24.67
N VAL A 190 12.56 8.60 -25.93
CA VAL A 190 13.76 9.39 -26.29
C VAL A 190 13.72 10.77 -25.64
N GLU A 191 12.57 11.43 -25.63
CA GLU A 191 12.39 12.72 -24.96
C GLU A 191 12.64 12.61 -23.45
N GLN A 192 12.07 11.60 -22.78
CA GLN A 192 12.25 11.44 -21.34
C GLN A 192 13.69 11.12 -20.97
N LEU A 193 14.39 10.28 -21.75
CA LEU A 193 15.81 9.96 -21.54
C LEU A 193 16.75 11.15 -21.73
N GLN A 194 16.28 12.28 -22.26
CA GLN A 194 17.05 13.53 -22.36
C GLN A 194 16.89 14.43 -21.13
N LYS A 195 15.92 14.15 -20.25
CA LYS A 195 15.68 14.93 -19.03
C LYS A 195 16.56 14.40 -17.91
N ASP A 196 17.36 15.27 -17.29
CA ASP A 196 18.22 14.91 -16.15
C ASP A 196 17.42 14.40 -14.93
N ALA A 197 16.15 14.83 -14.82
CA ALA A 197 15.23 14.41 -13.75
C ALA A 197 14.57 13.04 -13.99
N VAL A 198 14.88 12.33 -15.09
CA VAL A 198 14.23 11.04 -15.40
C VAL A 198 15.28 9.95 -15.62
N ASN A 199 15.26 8.94 -14.75
CA ASN A 199 16.04 7.72 -14.90
C ASN A 199 15.10 6.54 -15.19
N ILE A 200 15.41 5.79 -16.25
CA ILE A 200 14.64 4.60 -16.63
C ILE A 200 15.59 3.42 -16.62
N TYR A 201 15.25 2.39 -15.87
CA TYR A 201 15.96 1.13 -15.79
C TYR A 201 15.12 0.03 -16.43
N ARG A 202 15.78 -1.01 -16.96
CA ARG A 202 15.12 -2.23 -17.43
C ARG A 202 15.49 -3.42 -16.56
N ALA A 203 14.52 -4.28 -16.27
CA ALA A 203 14.73 -5.50 -15.50
C ALA A 203 13.70 -6.58 -15.86
N GLU A 204 13.94 -7.80 -15.39
CA GLU A 204 12.90 -8.82 -15.29
C GLU A 204 11.99 -8.50 -14.10
N ILE A 205 10.68 -8.40 -14.34
CA ILE A 205 9.69 -8.08 -13.30
C ILE A 205 8.85 -9.34 -13.02
N PRO A 206 8.86 -9.90 -11.80
CA PRO A 206 8.25 -11.20 -11.51
C PRO A 206 6.73 -11.14 -11.31
N PHE A 207 6.08 -10.03 -11.62
CA PHE A 207 4.65 -9.81 -11.43
C PHE A 207 4.05 -8.94 -12.54
N GLY A 208 2.72 -9.00 -12.66
CA GLY A 208 1.97 -8.36 -13.74
C GLY A 208 1.20 -7.08 -13.34
N PHE A 209 1.44 -6.49 -12.18
CA PHE A 209 0.81 -5.25 -11.71
C PHE A 209 1.85 -4.12 -11.57
N GLY A 210 1.42 -2.88 -11.72
CA GLY A 210 2.29 -1.72 -11.54
C GLY A 210 2.33 -1.30 -10.07
N LEU A 211 3.49 -0.80 -9.62
CA LEU A 211 3.66 -0.19 -8.31
C LEU A 211 4.27 1.19 -8.47
N TRP A 212 3.94 2.11 -7.57
CA TRP A 212 4.66 3.36 -7.45
C TRP A 212 4.66 3.88 -6.02
N ALA A 213 5.66 4.70 -5.70
CA ALA A 213 5.71 5.49 -4.49
C ALA A 213 6.14 6.90 -4.85
N VAL A 214 5.43 7.88 -4.29
CA VAL A 214 5.67 9.31 -4.44
C VAL A 214 5.64 9.94 -3.07
N ASP A 215 6.80 10.41 -2.59
CA ASP A 215 7.00 10.97 -1.25
C ASP A 215 6.31 10.20 -0.09
N ASP A 216 5.08 10.59 0.27
CA ASP A 216 4.27 10.05 1.36
C ASP A 216 3.04 9.23 0.89
N GLU A 217 2.99 8.80 -0.37
CA GLU A 217 1.94 7.93 -0.91
C GLU A 217 2.53 6.77 -1.73
N ALA A 218 1.93 5.60 -1.61
CA ALA A 218 2.24 4.42 -2.42
C ALA A 218 0.98 3.89 -3.11
N GLY A 219 1.17 3.33 -4.29
CA GLY A 219 0.09 2.83 -5.10
C GLY A 219 0.37 1.51 -5.80
N ILE A 220 -0.71 0.80 -6.09
CA ILE A 220 -0.74 -0.37 -6.97
C ILE A 220 -1.77 -0.15 -8.06
N VAL A 221 -1.42 -0.48 -9.30
CA VAL A 221 -2.34 -0.50 -10.43
C VAL A 221 -2.43 -1.92 -10.98
N VAL A 222 -3.65 -2.43 -11.09
CA VAL A 222 -3.92 -3.77 -11.60
C VAL A 222 -4.53 -3.67 -12.99
N TYR A 223 -4.00 -4.48 -13.90
CA TYR A 223 -4.43 -4.51 -15.29
C TYR A 223 -5.33 -5.71 -15.57
N THR A 224 -6.14 -5.57 -16.60
CA THR A 224 -7.07 -6.57 -17.16
C THR A 224 -6.88 -6.60 -18.67
N ASP A 225 -7.50 -7.57 -19.34
CA ASP A 225 -7.47 -7.67 -20.81
C ASP A 225 -8.04 -6.43 -21.51
N THR A 226 -8.86 -5.63 -20.81
CA THR A 226 -9.51 -4.43 -21.33
C THR A 226 -8.82 -3.12 -20.90
N GLY A 227 -7.72 -3.18 -20.15
CA GLY A 227 -7.01 -1.99 -19.63
C GLY A 227 -6.88 -2.01 -18.11
N VAL A 228 -6.92 -0.85 -17.46
CA VAL A 228 -6.83 -0.74 -16.00
C VAL A 228 -8.08 -1.34 -15.35
N GLY A 229 -7.91 -2.34 -14.50
CA GLY A 229 -9.00 -2.94 -13.71
C GLY A 229 -9.30 -2.18 -12.43
N GLY A 230 -8.26 -1.60 -11.83
CA GLY A 230 -8.37 -0.80 -10.61
C GLY A 230 -7.01 -0.36 -10.09
N LEU A 231 -7.02 0.48 -9.06
CA LEU A 231 -5.84 0.84 -8.29
C LEU A 231 -6.17 0.99 -6.81
N ALA A 232 -5.13 0.95 -5.98
CA ALA A 232 -5.23 1.33 -4.57
C ALA A 232 -4.10 2.28 -4.21
N LEU A 233 -4.40 3.28 -3.37
CA LEU A 233 -3.48 4.30 -2.86
C LEU A 233 -3.42 4.21 -1.34
N ASN A 234 -2.24 4.34 -0.74
CA ASN A 234 -2.05 4.29 0.71
C ASN A 234 -0.90 5.21 1.15
N ASP A 235 -1.14 5.97 2.21
CA ASP A 235 -0.19 6.90 2.84
C ASP A 235 0.46 6.31 4.12
N ASP A 236 0.17 5.05 4.45
CA ASP A 236 0.81 4.37 5.58
C ASP A 236 2.31 4.13 5.27
N PRO A 237 3.24 4.52 6.17
CA PRO A 237 4.67 4.28 6.00
C PRO A 237 5.05 2.82 5.73
N GLU A 238 4.30 1.85 6.25
CA GLU A 238 4.54 0.43 5.97
C GLU A 238 4.24 0.08 4.49
N ALA A 239 3.21 0.70 3.90
CA ALA A 239 2.87 0.53 2.49
C ALA A 239 3.95 1.15 1.58
N ILE A 240 4.41 2.36 1.93
CA ILE A 240 5.46 3.07 1.18
C ILE A 240 6.77 2.31 1.24
N SER A 241 7.19 1.89 2.45
CA SER A 241 8.41 1.09 2.64
C SER A 241 8.37 -0.15 1.76
N TRP A 242 7.26 -0.88 1.75
CA TRP A 242 7.13 -2.09 0.94
C TRP A 242 7.32 -1.82 -0.56
N VAL A 243 6.69 -0.79 -1.12
CA VAL A 243 6.86 -0.45 -2.55
C VAL A 243 8.30 -0.03 -2.84
N THR A 244 8.91 0.81 -1.98
CA THR A 244 10.30 1.24 -2.16
C THR A 244 11.29 0.09 -2.00
N ASP A 245 11.01 -0.89 -1.14
CA ASP A 245 11.84 -2.09 -0.97
C ASP A 245 11.73 -3.00 -2.20
N CYS A 246 10.53 -3.14 -2.78
CA CYS A 246 10.34 -3.82 -4.07
C CYS A 246 11.13 -3.13 -5.19
N PHE A 247 11.12 -1.80 -5.23
CA PHE A 247 11.86 -1.02 -6.22
C PHE A 247 13.37 -1.23 -6.05
N ALA A 248 13.90 -1.02 -4.84
CA ALA A 248 15.31 -1.18 -4.53
C ALA A 248 15.81 -2.60 -4.85
N SER A 249 15.02 -3.62 -4.49
CA SER A 249 15.37 -5.02 -4.78
C SER A 249 15.41 -5.33 -6.28
N LEU A 250 14.57 -4.70 -7.10
CA LEU A 250 14.63 -4.87 -8.56
C LEU A 250 15.75 -4.03 -9.18
N GLN A 251 16.06 -2.87 -8.60
CA GLN A 251 17.10 -1.97 -9.07
C GLN A 251 18.51 -2.58 -8.99
N ASP A 252 18.76 -3.45 -8.01
CA ASP A 252 20.05 -4.14 -7.83
C ASP A 252 20.51 -4.91 -9.09
N ASP A 253 19.57 -5.51 -9.82
CA ASP A 253 19.82 -6.27 -11.04
C ASP A 253 19.37 -5.51 -12.32
N ALA A 254 18.93 -4.25 -12.18
CA ALA A 254 18.41 -3.47 -13.28
C ALA A 254 19.52 -2.75 -14.07
N GLU A 255 19.28 -2.58 -15.37
CA GLU A 255 20.20 -1.86 -16.25
C GLU A 255 19.64 -0.48 -16.59
N LEU A 256 20.44 0.57 -16.37
CA LEU A 256 20.07 1.93 -16.77
C LEU A 256 19.93 2.01 -18.30
N VAL A 257 18.77 2.47 -18.76
CA VAL A 257 18.49 2.73 -20.17
C VAL A 257 19.05 4.10 -20.54
N THR A 258 19.87 4.12 -21.59
CA THR A 258 20.47 5.34 -22.12
C THR A 258 20.16 5.50 -23.61
N LEU A 259 20.31 6.72 -24.14
CA LEU A 259 20.15 6.98 -25.57
C LEU A 259 21.06 6.10 -26.45
N SER A 260 22.26 5.75 -25.98
CA SER A 260 23.15 4.83 -26.70
C SER A 260 22.61 3.40 -26.69
N SER A 261 22.12 2.91 -25.55
CA SER A 261 21.58 1.55 -25.40
C SER A 261 20.38 1.26 -26.31
N ILE A 262 19.54 2.27 -26.58
CA ILE A 262 18.38 2.15 -27.48
C ILE A 262 18.71 2.39 -28.95
N GLY A 263 19.89 2.95 -29.24
CA GLY A 263 20.41 3.20 -30.58
C GLY A 263 21.08 1.97 -31.20
N GLU A 264 21.80 1.19 -30.39
CA GLU A 264 22.52 -0.02 -30.81
C GLU A 264 21.59 -1.18 -31.23
N GLN A 265 20.37 -1.26 -30.70
CA GLN A 265 19.39 -2.29 -31.06
C GLN A 265 18.91 -2.27 -32.53
N ARG A 266 19.27 -1.26 -33.34
CA ARG A 266 18.94 -1.24 -34.78
C ARG A 266 20.01 -1.90 -35.66
N SER A 267 21.17 -2.27 -35.12
CA SER A 267 22.31 -2.70 -35.93
C SER A 267 22.35 -4.19 -36.24
N ASP A 268 21.62 -5.04 -35.51
CA ASP A 268 21.71 -6.51 -35.66
C ASP A 268 20.58 -7.16 -36.47
N ASP A 269 19.50 -6.44 -36.80
CA ASP A 269 18.34 -7.00 -37.54
C ASP A 269 18.27 -6.56 -39.01
N THR A 270 19.42 -6.37 -39.66
CA THR A 270 19.49 -6.24 -41.13
C THR A 270 20.47 -7.24 -41.73
N GLU A 271 20.08 -8.51 -41.75
CA GLU A 271 20.51 -9.51 -42.74
C GLU A 271 19.31 -10.27 -43.32
#